data_AF-A0A2S8PTK4-F1
#
_entry.id   AF-A0A2S8PTK4-F1
#
_cell.length_a   1.000
_cell.length_b   1.000
_cell.length_c   1.000
_cell.angle_alpha   90.00
_cell.angle_beta   90.00
_cell.angle_gamma   90.00
#
_symmetry.space_group_name_H-M   'P 1'
#
loop_
_entity.id
_entity.type
_entity.pdbx_description
1 polymer ?
#
loop_
_entity_poly.entity_id
_entity_poly.type
_entity_poly.pdbx_seq_one_letter_code
_entity_poly.pdbx_strand_id
1 'polypeptide(L)' 'MKFEDLTIESQVAAREVLADMLRMKYQHELGLDPNVIRFLGHNVRKAFVALESEESCLPVAAIMLDKEDDHNQ' A
#
# COMPACT_ATOMS: atom_id res chain seq x y z
N MET A 1 3.87 -14.88 -2.02
CA MET A 1 5.24 -14.32 -2.03
C MET A 1 5.37 -13.28 -0.92
N LYS A 2 6.49 -13.23 -0.21
CA LYS A 2 6.77 -12.18 0.78
C LYS A 2 7.52 -11.02 0.14
N PHE A 3 7.53 -9.86 0.80
CA PHE A 3 8.26 -8.68 0.30
C PHE A 3 9.78 -8.89 0.23
N GLU A 4 10.33 -9.64 1.18
CA GLU A 4 11.74 -10.03 1.20
C GLU A 4 12.14 -10.96 0.05
N ASP A 5 11.15 -11.61 -0.59
CA ASP A 5 11.35 -12.48 -1.74
C ASP A 5 11.36 -11.69 -3.08
N LEU A 6 11.03 -10.39 -3.06
CA LEU A 6 11.07 -9.55 -4.26
C LEU A 6 12.50 -9.26 -4.69
N THR A 7 12.67 -8.95 -5.98
CA THR A 7 13.92 -8.42 -6.50
C THR A 7 14.35 -7.18 -5.72
N ILE A 8 15.65 -6.96 -5.58
CA ILE A 8 16.20 -5.78 -4.88
C ILE A 8 15.65 -4.49 -5.50
N GLU A 9 15.53 -4.46 -6.82
CA GLU A 9 14.98 -3.33 -7.57
C GLU A 9 13.52 -3.05 -7.16
N SER A 10 12.67 -4.07 -7.11
CA SER A 10 11.28 -3.94 -6.64
C SER A 10 11.20 -3.53 -5.17
N GLN A 11 12.10 -4.00 -4.32
CA GLN A 11 12.15 -3.56 -2.92
C GLN A 11 12.58 -2.10 -2.79
N VAL A 12 13.50 -1.62 -3.61
CA VAL A 12 13.94 -0.21 -3.64
C VAL A 12 12.80 0.67 -4.12
N ALA A 13 12.20 0.34 -5.26
CA ALA A 13 11.08 1.08 -5.83
C ALA A 13 9.89 1.18 -4.87
N ALA A 14 9.55 0.09 -4.16
CA ALA A 14 8.50 0.10 -3.16
C ALA A 14 8.81 1.05 -1.97
N ARG A 15 10.06 1.11 -1.51
CA ARG A 15 10.46 2.04 -0.44
C ARG A 15 10.41 3.49 -0.91
N GLU A 16 10.80 3.76 -2.15
CA GLU A 16 10.73 5.10 -2.74
C GLU A 16 9.29 5.59 -2.87
N VAL A 17 8.39 4.75 -3.41
CA VAL A 17 6.95 5.06 -3.49
C VAL A 17 6.37 5.34 -2.10
N LEU A 18 6.66 4.49 -1.10
CA LEU A 18 6.19 4.72 0.26
C LEU A 18 6.73 6.03 0.84
N ALA A 19 8.01 6.33 0.66
CA ALA A 19 8.62 7.56 1.14
C ALA A 19 7.99 8.81 0.50
N ASP A 20 7.70 8.77 -0.80
CA ASP A 20 7.05 9.87 -1.50
C ASP A 20 5.60 10.08 -1.05
N MET A 21 4.83 8.99 -0.88
CA MET A 21 3.47 9.09 -0.34
C MET A 21 3.44 9.69 1.07
N LEU A 22 4.38 9.28 1.92
CA LEU A 22 4.51 9.84 3.27
C LEU A 22 4.94 11.30 3.25
N ARG A 23 5.88 11.68 2.35
CA ARG A 23 6.30 13.07 2.20
C ARG A 23 5.12 13.96 1.79
N MET A 24 4.36 13.55 0.77
CA MET A 24 3.18 14.29 0.30
C MET A 24 2.15 14.46 1.42
N LYS A 25 1.90 13.40 2.19
CA LYS A 25 0.92 13.44 3.28
C LYS A 25 1.38 14.31 4.44
N TYR A 26 2.65 14.23 4.81
CA TYR A 26 3.24 15.11 5.83
C TYR A 26 3.18 16.59 5.40
N GLN A 27 3.48 16.89 4.14
CA GLN A 27 3.39 18.26 3.62
C GLN A 27 1.96 18.82 3.65
N HIS A 28 0.95 17.96 3.46
CA HIS A 28 -0.46 18.36 3.46
C HIS A 28 -1.05 18.47 4.87
N GLU A 29 -0.73 17.53 5.75
CA GLU A 29 -1.37 17.38 7.07
C GLU A 29 -0.49 17.89 8.22
N LEU A 30 0.76 18.28 7.95
CA LEU A 30 1.80 18.65 8.94
C LEU A 30 2.03 17.58 10.02
N GLY A 31 1.71 16.34 9.71
CA GLY A 31 1.80 15.21 10.62
C GLY A 31 1.70 13.88 9.88
N LEU A 32 2.13 12.81 10.54
CA LEU A 32 1.97 11.44 10.06
C LEU A 32 1.36 10.58 11.17
N ASP A 33 0.11 10.21 11.00
CA ASP A 33 -0.55 9.26 11.90
C ASP A 33 0.10 7.86 11.75
N PRO A 34 0.50 7.19 12.85
CA PRO A 34 1.08 5.85 12.79
C PRO A 34 0.21 4.80 12.08
N ASN A 35 -1.11 4.90 12.18
CA ASN A 35 -2.06 4.03 11.47
C ASN A 35 -1.98 4.24 9.96
N VAL A 36 -1.85 5.49 9.53
CA VAL A 36 -1.68 5.86 8.12
C VAL A 36 -0.37 5.29 7.59
N ILE A 37 0.74 5.46 8.32
CA ILE A 37 2.05 4.92 7.92
C ILE A 37 1.95 3.40 7.69
N ARG A 38 1.34 2.69 8.65
CA ARG A 38 1.13 1.25 8.57
C ARG A 38 0.24 0.84 7.40
N PHE A 39 -0.85 1.56 7.18
CA PHE A 39 -1.79 1.29 6.07
C PHE A 39 -1.11 1.47 4.71
N LEU A 40 -0.40 2.59 4.52
CA LEU A 40 0.32 2.86 3.28
C LEU A 40 1.42 1.83 3.01
N GLY A 41 2.21 1.49 4.03
CA GLY A 41 3.25 0.46 3.91
C GLY A 41 2.67 -0.90 3.53
N HIS A 42 1.51 -1.27 4.08
CA HIS A 42 0.84 -2.52 3.73
C HIS A 42 0.37 -2.54 2.27
N ASN A 43 -0.23 -1.44 1.79
CA ASN A 43 -0.74 -1.35 0.43
C ASN A 43 0.38 -1.37 -0.61
N VAL A 44 1.45 -0.59 -0.37
CA VAL A 44 2.63 -0.59 -1.25
C VAL A 44 3.23 -1.99 -1.34
N ARG A 45 3.39 -2.66 -0.18
CA ARG A 45 3.88 -4.04 -0.14
C ARG A 45 3.02 -4.99 -0.99
N LYS A 46 1.70 -4.93 -0.83
CA LYS A 46 0.77 -5.81 -1.57
C LYS A 46 0.81 -5.53 -3.08
N ALA A 47 0.88 -4.26 -3.47
CA ALA A 47 0.94 -3.89 -4.89
C ALA A 47 2.17 -4.46 -5.58
N PHE A 48 3.36 -4.31 -4.99
CA PHE A 48 4.60 -4.84 -5.58
C PHE A 48 4.65 -6.36 -5.59
N VAL A 49 4.15 -7.02 -4.53
CA VAL A 49 4.01 -8.48 -4.53
C VAL A 49 3.10 -8.96 -5.66
N ALA A 50 1.97 -8.29 -5.89
CA ALA A 50 1.04 -8.65 -6.96
C ALA A 50 1.61 -8.41 -8.37
N LEU A 51 2.40 -7.34 -8.55
CA LEU A 51 3.05 -7.04 -9.83
C LEU A 51 4.06 -8.12 -10.26
N GLU A 52 4.81 -8.67 -9.30
CA GLU A 52 5.83 -9.68 -9.55
C GLU A 52 5.28 -11.11 -9.58
N SER A 53 4.10 -11.36 -9.00
CA SER A 53 3.53 -12.71 -8.90
C SER A 53 2.71 -13.16 -10.12
N GLU A 54 2.65 -12.38 -11.21
CA GLU A 54 1.75 -12.60 -12.37
C GLU A 54 0.27 -12.82 -11.98
N GLU A 55 -0.10 -12.54 -10.73
CA GLU A 55 -1.43 -12.78 -10.20
C GLU A 55 -2.27 -11.57 -10.61
N SER A 56 -2.78 -11.66 -11.84
CA SER A 56 -3.68 -10.73 -12.53
C SER A 56 -4.20 -9.63 -11.62
N CYS A 57 -3.61 -8.45 -11.78
CA CYS A 57 -4.03 -7.17 -11.21
C CYS A 57 -5.56 -7.09 -11.16
N LEU A 58 -6.16 -7.42 -10.01
CA LEU A 58 -7.49 -6.93 -9.71
C LEU A 58 -7.33 -5.43 -9.50
N PRO A 59 -8.15 -4.60 -10.17
CA PRO A 59 -7.97 -3.17 -10.16
C PRO A 59 -8.01 -2.68 -8.71
N VAL A 60 -7.08 -1.77 -8.38
CA VAL A 60 -6.89 -1.14 -7.05
C VAL A 60 -8.20 -0.65 -6.41
N ALA A 61 -9.26 -0.41 -7.21
CA ALA A 61 -10.62 -0.15 -6.77
C ALA A 61 -11.23 -1.25 -5.86
N ALA A 62 -10.86 -2.53 -6.04
CA ALA A 62 -11.40 -3.63 -5.23
C ALA A 62 -10.80 -3.70 -3.81
N ILE A 63 -9.63 -3.10 -3.58
CA ILE A 63 -8.98 -3.08 -2.25
C ILE A 63 -9.60 -1.99 -1.36
N MET A 64 -10.38 -1.06 -1.92
CA MET A 64 -10.99 0.06 -1.20
C MET A 64 -12.45 -0.16 -0.75
N LEU A 65 -13.02 -1.36 -0.91
CA LEU A 65 -14.44 -1.62 -0.62
C LEU A 65 -14.74 -2.61 0.52
N ASP A 66 -13.77 -2.92 1.40
CA ASP A 66 -14.03 -3.82 2.55
C ASP A 66 -14.22 -3.08 3.89
N LYS A 67 -14.93 -1.96 3.83
CA LYS A 67 -15.60 -1.38 4.99
C LYS A 67 -16.94 -0.83 4.56
N GLU A 68 -17.97 -1.66 4.62
CA GLU A 68 -19.26 -1.36 5.27
C GLU A 68 -19.99 -2.70 5.41
N ASP A 69 -19.62 -3.48 6.42
CA ASP A 69 -20.60 -4.38 7.04
C ASP A 69 -21.27 -3.62 8.19
N ASP A 70 -22.59 -3.74 8.18
CA ASP A 70 -23.49 -3.63 9.33
C ASP A 70 -23.85 -2.22 9.84
N HIS A 71 -24.97 -1.69 9.34
CA HIS A 71 -26.19 -1.57 10.14
C HIS A 71 -27.32 -0.97 9.28
N ASN A 72 -28.31 -1.79 8.91
CA ASN A 72 -29.68 -1.32 9.11
C ASN A 72 -30.63 -2.46 9.43
N GLN A 73 -31.29 -2.24 10.55
CA GLN A 73 -32.34 -2.97 11.24
C GLN A 73 -33.53 -3.35 10.36
#